data_AF-A0A136L0H7-F1
#
_entry.id   AF-A0A136L0H7-F1
#
_cell.length_a   1.000
_cell.length_b   1.000
_cell.length_c   1.000
_cell.angle_alpha   90.00
_cell.angle_beta   90.00
_cell.angle_gamma   90.00
#
_symmetry.space_group_name_H-M   'P 1'
#
loop_
_entity.id
_entity.type
_entity.pdbx_description
1 polymer ?
#
loop_
_entity_poly.entity_id
_entity_poly.type
_entity_poly.pdbx_seq_one_letter_code
_entity_poly.pdbx_strand_id
1 'polypeptide(L)'
;MKQFSSYFKYFSDSDDVINGIFQNNKIRFTQPWGMNDPLEFNPSLKFSPNVNPYQYYELDGAVFPSIELFCRINIIEAQINSYGILSLTKKPLSFDMWSKYANGHKGFLLEFRSDFSKHPCMKSKDGEEYKIKKVEYVKNYFLEVENILDENNIPSLDKLKDELFFKKLDRWKDEEEYRLVRELADTSSYSQLDDKSYRDSNVYLFDFSLECINSITFGACMSIKNKKKIMEQITDYKIELFQSYIIRNPSEKPEDFDVVKIVNIRNNFSLDELYSLQPQIFIVDNDDDFVNKRNINIKDIKDLPYYKGNEVRMDELYDDLLRHKNK
;
A
#
# COMPACT_ATOMS: atom_id res chain seq x y z
N MET A 1 11.13 7.34 15.12
CA MET A 1 10.64 7.17 13.72
C MET A 1 9.96 8.45 13.28
N LYS A 2 10.23 8.92 12.06
CA LYS A 2 9.60 10.11 11.49
C LYS A 2 8.12 9.80 11.24
N GLN A 3 7.20 10.51 11.88
CA GLN A 3 5.77 10.30 11.69
C GLN A 3 5.31 11.08 10.46
N PHE A 4 4.77 10.39 9.46
CA PHE A 4 4.24 11.03 8.26
C PHE A 4 2.78 11.42 8.45
N SER A 5 2.40 12.63 8.05
CA SER A 5 1.01 13.09 8.09
C SER A 5 0.18 12.52 6.93
N SER A 6 0.80 12.30 5.77
CA SER A 6 0.18 11.75 4.55
C SER A 6 -0.08 10.24 4.61
N TYR A 7 -0.89 9.70 3.70
CA TYR A 7 -1.13 8.26 3.54
C TYR A 7 -0.41 7.72 2.33
N PHE A 8 0.08 6.48 2.41
CA PHE A 8 0.83 5.86 1.32
C PHE A 8 0.22 4.53 0.89
N LYS A 9 0.40 4.16 -0.38
CA LYS A 9 0.06 2.82 -0.88
C LYS A 9 1.11 2.30 -1.86
N TYR A 10 1.57 1.09 -1.60
CA TYR A 10 2.49 0.36 -2.45
C TYR A 10 1.74 -0.32 -3.61
N PHE A 11 2.36 -0.33 -4.78
CA PHE A 11 1.82 -0.92 -6.00
C PHE A 11 2.91 -1.74 -6.71
N SER A 12 2.51 -2.85 -7.33
CA SER A 12 3.36 -3.59 -8.27
C SER A 12 3.61 -2.78 -9.55
N ASP A 13 4.65 -3.14 -10.29
CA ASP A 13 4.99 -2.57 -11.60
C ASP A 13 4.37 -3.33 -12.78
N SER A 14 3.36 -4.15 -12.52
CA SER A 14 2.58 -4.84 -13.55
C SER A 14 1.90 -3.83 -14.49
N ASP A 15 1.89 -4.13 -15.79
CA ASP A 15 1.32 -3.24 -16.80
C ASP A 15 -0.13 -2.85 -16.52
N ASP A 16 -0.97 -3.77 -16.02
CA ASP A 16 -2.37 -3.50 -15.67
C ASP A 16 -2.52 -2.47 -14.56
N VAL A 17 -1.63 -2.47 -13.57
CA VAL A 17 -1.66 -1.51 -12.45
C VAL A 17 -1.19 -0.14 -12.90
N ILE A 18 -0.08 -0.09 -13.66
CA ILE A 18 0.44 1.18 -14.20
C ILE A 18 -0.58 1.80 -15.16
N ASN A 19 -1.12 1.02 -16.11
CA ASN A 19 -2.12 1.50 -17.05
C ASN A 19 -3.42 1.88 -16.34
N GLY A 20 -3.86 1.04 -15.40
CA GLY A 20 -5.04 1.30 -14.58
C GLY A 20 -4.99 2.68 -13.93
N ILE A 21 -3.90 2.98 -13.21
CA ILE A 21 -3.78 4.22 -12.44
C ILE A 21 -3.50 5.42 -13.34
N PHE A 22 -2.48 5.33 -14.20
CA PHE A 22 -1.93 6.51 -14.86
C PHE A 22 -2.52 6.80 -16.24
N GLN A 23 -3.02 5.78 -16.95
CA GLN A 23 -3.61 5.95 -18.28
C GLN A 23 -5.13 5.95 -18.22
N ASN A 24 -5.69 5.02 -17.46
CA ASN A 24 -7.13 4.80 -17.37
C ASN A 24 -7.78 5.56 -16.21
N ASN A 25 -6.97 6.21 -15.36
CA ASN A 25 -7.44 6.97 -14.20
C ASN A 25 -8.37 6.13 -13.31
N LYS A 26 -7.92 4.92 -12.98
CA LYS A 26 -8.63 3.95 -12.17
C LYS A 26 -7.81 3.48 -10.98
N ILE A 27 -8.49 3.27 -9.85
CA ILE A 27 -7.89 2.62 -8.67
C ILE A 27 -8.75 1.44 -8.22
N ARG A 28 -8.09 0.38 -7.76
CA ARG A 28 -8.76 -0.80 -7.22
C ARG A 28 -9.13 -0.57 -5.75
N PHE A 29 -10.34 -0.97 -5.40
CA PHE A 29 -10.72 -1.28 -4.03
C PHE A 29 -10.85 -2.79 -3.91
N THR A 30 -10.08 -3.40 -3.02
CA THR A 30 -9.96 -4.85 -2.89
C THR A 30 -11.09 -5.38 -2.03
N GLN A 31 -11.79 -6.41 -2.51
CA GLN A 31 -12.84 -7.10 -1.77
C GLN A 31 -12.24 -7.94 -0.63
N PRO A 32 -13.00 -8.25 0.43
CA PRO A 32 -12.55 -9.09 1.55
C PRO A 32 -11.76 -10.33 1.15
N TRP A 33 -12.25 -11.07 0.15
CA TRP A 33 -11.61 -12.28 -0.37
C TRP A 33 -10.20 -12.06 -0.94
N GLY A 34 -9.92 -10.87 -1.47
CA GLY A 34 -8.63 -10.53 -2.10
C GLY A 34 -7.57 -10.00 -1.14
N MET A 35 -7.87 -9.96 0.17
CA MET A 35 -6.96 -9.47 1.19
C MET A 35 -5.89 -10.52 1.54
N ASN A 36 -4.73 -10.06 2.01
CA ASN A 36 -3.55 -10.91 2.15
C ASN A 36 -3.54 -11.77 3.43
N ASP A 37 -4.29 -11.39 4.47
CA ASP A 37 -4.43 -12.21 5.67
C ASP A 37 -5.65 -13.13 5.56
N PRO A 38 -5.47 -14.46 5.48
CA PRO A 38 -6.58 -15.40 5.37
C PRO A 38 -7.52 -15.40 6.58
N LEU A 39 -7.13 -14.80 7.72
CA LEU A 39 -7.97 -14.72 8.91
C LEU A 39 -8.71 -13.39 9.07
N GLU A 40 -8.37 -12.36 8.27
CA GLU A 40 -8.89 -10.99 8.44
C GLU A 40 -10.35 -10.78 8.02
N PHE A 41 -10.89 -11.66 7.18
CA PHE A 41 -12.33 -11.68 6.89
C PHE A 41 -12.94 -13.05 7.14
N ASN A 42 -12.23 -13.89 7.90
CA ASN A 42 -12.67 -15.20 8.35
C ASN A 42 -12.45 -15.34 9.87
N PRO A 43 -13.06 -14.46 10.71
CA PRO A 43 -12.88 -14.56 12.15
C PRO A 43 -13.51 -15.83 12.71
N SER A 44 -13.01 -16.29 13.85
CA SER A 44 -13.69 -17.34 14.60
C SER A 44 -14.96 -16.75 15.23
N LEU A 45 -16.13 -17.24 14.81
CA LEU A 45 -17.41 -16.80 15.35
C LEU A 45 -17.63 -17.42 16.73
N LYS A 46 -17.97 -16.56 17.70
CA LYS A 46 -18.36 -16.96 19.05
C LYS A 46 -19.81 -16.58 19.29
N PHE A 47 -20.48 -17.45 20.02
CA PHE A 47 -21.89 -17.34 20.37
C PHE A 47 -21.99 -17.39 21.89
N SER A 48 -22.83 -16.52 22.43
CA SER A 48 -23.16 -16.57 23.84
C SER A 48 -23.94 -17.85 24.14
N PRO A 49 -23.51 -18.66 25.14
CA PRO A 49 -24.12 -19.96 25.44
C PRO A 49 -25.57 -19.86 25.94
N ASN A 50 -26.04 -18.66 26.28
CA ASN A 50 -27.34 -18.41 26.92
C ASN A 50 -28.45 -17.99 25.96
N VAL A 51 -28.20 -17.87 24.65
CA VAL A 51 -29.21 -17.50 23.65
C VAL A 51 -29.41 -18.71 22.73
N ASN A 52 -30.59 -19.33 22.79
CA ASN A 52 -30.91 -20.63 22.20
C ASN A 52 -31.46 -20.53 20.75
N PRO A 53 -30.65 -20.10 19.75
CA PRO A 53 -30.82 -20.63 18.38
C PRO A 53 -29.56 -21.28 17.79
N TYR A 54 -28.41 -21.17 18.46
CA TYR A 54 -27.12 -21.65 17.94
C TYR A 54 -26.81 -23.07 18.45
N GLN A 55 -27.49 -24.06 17.87
CA GLN A 55 -27.23 -25.46 18.19
C GLN A 55 -26.10 -26.02 17.34
N TYR A 56 -25.23 -26.80 17.98
CA TYR A 56 -24.24 -27.63 17.32
C TYR A 56 -24.73 -29.08 17.36
N TYR A 57 -24.60 -29.79 16.25
CA TYR A 57 -24.95 -31.20 16.11
C TYR A 57 -23.66 -32.01 16.10
N GLU A 58 -23.58 -33.05 16.91
CA GLU A 58 -22.46 -33.98 16.90
C GLU A 58 -22.86 -35.25 16.14
N LEU A 59 -22.05 -35.65 15.18
CA LEU A 59 -22.15 -36.94 14.49
C LEU A 59 -20.76 -37.56 14.42
N ASP A 60 -20.57 -38.70 15.08
CA ASP A 60 -19.32 -39.47 15.11
C ASP A 60 -18.07 -38.64 15.47
N GLY A 61 -18.20 -37.73 16.45
CA GLY A 61 -17.13 -36.85 16.91
C GLY A 61 -16.86 -35.63 16.02
N ALA A 62 -17.61 -35.44 14.94
CA ALA A 62 -17.62 -34.23 14.13
C ALA A 62 -18.77 -33.30 14.57
N VAL A 63 -18.47 -32.01 14.69
CA VAL A 63 -19.43 -30.98 15.14
C VAL A 63 -19.90 -30.14 13.95
N PHE A 64 -21.22 -30.00 13.78
CA PHE A 64 -21.87 -29.29 12.68
C PHE A 64 -22.72 -28.13 13.20
N PRO A 65 -22.71 -26.95 12.55
CA PRO A 65 -23.57 -25.82 12.92
C PRO A 65 -25.04 -26.05 12.50
N SER A 66 -25.98 -25.36 13.15
CA SER A 66 -27.39 -25.35 12.72
C SER A 66 -27.59 -24.64 11.36
N ILE A 67 -28.70 -24.94 10.68
CA ILE A 67 -29.07 -24.28 9.42
C ILE A 67 -29.29 -22.77 9.60
N GLU A 68 -29.82 -22.34 10.75
CA GLU A 68 -29.98 -20.92 11.06
C GLU A 68 -28.62 -20.22 11.18
N LEU A 69 -27.66 -20.87 11.85
CA LEU A 69 -26.29 -20.41 11.95
C LEU A 69 -25.65 -20.29 10.56
N PHE A 70 -25.80 -21.32 9.72
CA PHE A 70 -25.32 -21.30 8.34
C PHE A 70 -25.90 -20.13 7.52
N CYS A 71 -27.22 -19.91 7.59
CA CYS A 71 -27.88 -18.80 6.89
C CYS A 71 -27.41 -17.42 7.37
N ARG A 72 -27.20 -17.23 8.68
CA ARG A 72 -26.71 -15.95 9.23
C ARG A 72 -25.27 -15.65 8.81
N ILE A 73 -24.42 -16.67 8.74
CA ILE A 73 -23.06 -16.54 8.20
C ILE A 73 -23.11 -16.08 6.75
N ASN A 74 -23.95 -16.70 5.92
CA ASN A 74 -24.08 -16.30 4.51
C ASN A 74 -24.59 -14.86 4.35
N ILE A 75 -25.45 -14.37 5.26
CA ILE A 75 -25.88 -12.95 5.25
C ILE A 75 -24.70 -12.03 5.57
N ILE A 76 -23.90 -12.35 6.58
CA ILE A 76 -22.69 -11.59 6.93
C ILE A 76 -21.70 -11.58 5.76
N GLU A 77 -21.45 -12.74 5.16
CA GLU A 77 -20.58 -12.89 3.98
C GLU A 77 -21.09 -12.09 2.79
N ALA A 78 -22.39 -12.16 2.49
CA ALA A 78 -23.00 -11.38 1.41
C ALA A 78 -22.87 -9.86 1.65
N GLN A 79 -23.03 -9.41 2.90
CA GLN A 79 -22.87 -8.01 3.28
C GLN A 79 -21.42 -7.53 3.19
N ILE A 80 -20.43 -8.28 3.67
CA ILE A 80 -19.02 -7.84 3.56
C ILE A 80 -18.57 -7.80 2.10
N ASN A 81 -19.05 -8.72 1.27
CA ASN A 81 -18.66 -8.82 -0.13
C ASN A 81 -19.21 -7.68 -0.99
N SER A 82 -20.14 -6.87 -0.50
CA SER A 82 -20.57 -5.65 -1.20
C SER A 82 -19.64 -4.45 -0.98
N TYR A 83 -18.53 -4.62 -0.26
CA TYR A 83 -17.57 -3.55 0.06
C TYR A 83 -16.19 -3.81 -0.51
N GLY A 84 -15.51 -2.71 -0.85
CA GLY A 84 -14.13 -2.70 -1.30
C GLY A 84 -13.26 -1.87 -0.35
N ILE A 85 -12.00 -2.25 -0.24
CA ILE A 85 -11.03 -1.72 0.72
C ILE A 85 -9.85 -1.11 -0.03
N LEU A 86 -9.55 0.14 0.29
CA LEU A 86 -8.28 0.79 -0.06
C LEU A 86 -7.38 0.77 1.17
N SER A 87 -6.46 -0.19 1.23
CA SER A 87 -5.42 -0.26 2.25
C SER A 87 -4.33 0.77 2.01
N LEU A 88 -4.00 1.51 3.06
CA LEU A 88 -3.04 2.60 3.14
C LEU A 88 -2.09 2.36 4.32
N THR A 89 -0.93 3.00 4.34
CA THR A 89 0.06 2.89 5.43
C THR A 89 0.69 4.25 5.76
N LYS A 90 1.28 4.35 6.95
CA LYS A 90 2.16 5.46 7.37
C LYS A 90 3.65 5.14 7.29
N LYS A 91 4.04 3.98 6.73
CA LYS A 91 5.44 3.53 6.65
C LYS A 91 5.98 3.47 5.21
N PRO A 92 6.25 4.61 4.56
CA PRO A 92 6.77 4.65 3.19
C PRO A 92 8.21 4.11 3.06
N LEU A 93 8.94 4.02 4.17
CA LEU A 93 10.34 3.60 4.21
C LEU A 93 10.53 2.12 4.59
N SER A 94 9.45 1.35 4.79
CA SER A 94 9.57 -0.05 5.23
C SER A 94 10.13 -0.92 4.11
N PHE A 95 11.30 -1.52 4.33
CA PHE A 95 11.91 -2.48 3.42
C PHE A 95 10.98 -3.66 3.13
N ASP A 96 10.41 -4.24 4.18
CA ASP A 96 9.46 -5.34 4.11
C ASP A 96 8.23 -5.03 3.25
N MET A 97 7.66 -3.83 3.41
CA MET A 97 6.50 -3.40 2.62
C MET A 97 6.86 -3.24 1.14
N TRP A 98 8.03 -2.66 0.83
CA TRP A 98 8.53 -2.59 -0.55
C TRP A 98 8.73 -3.99 -1.16
N SER A 99 9.23 -4.93 -0.37
CA SER A 99 9.40 -6.31 -0.81
C SER A 99 8.07 -7.02 -1.09
N LYS A 100 7.13 -6.93 -0.14
CA LYS A 100 5.83 -7.64 -0.19
C LYS A 100 4.84 -7.03 -1.19
N TYR A 101 4.72 -5.70 -1.20
CA TYR A 101 3.62 -5.01 -1.90
C TYR A 101 4.05 -4.22 -3.15
N ALA A 102 5.35 -4.02 -3.35
CA ALA A 102 5.90 -3.39 -4.54
C ALA A 102 6.77 -4.37 -5.37
N ASN A 103 6.34 -5.63 -5.45
CA ASN A 103 6.95 -6.66 -6.29
C ASN A 103 8.48 -6.77 -6.12
N GLY A 104 8.95 -6.85 -4.87
CA GLY A 104 10.39 -6.89 -4.59
C GLY A 104 11.11 -5.61 -5.01
N HIS A 105 10.62 -4.45 -4.58
CA HIS A 105 11.17 -3.13 -4.92
C HIS A 105 11.15 -2.74 -6.42
N LYS A 106 10.44 -3.47 -7.28
CA LYS A 106 10.27 -3.12 -8.71
C LYS A 106 9.11 -2.15 -8.94
N GLY A 107 8.14 -2.16 -8.03
CA GLY A 107 6.94 -1.34 -8.00
C GLY A 107 7.17 0.11 -7.62
N PHE A 108 6.09 0.80 -7.28
CA PHE A 108 6.10 2.20 -6.87
C PHE A 108 5.23 2.42 -5.64
N LEU A 109 5.39 3.60 -5.04
CA LEU A 109 4.63 4.07 -3.89
C LEU A 109 3.94 5.37 -4.26
N LEU A 110 2.64 5.46 -3.98
CA LEU A 110 1.89 6.72 -4.06
C LEU A 110 1.76 7.33 -2.68
N GLU A 111 2.01 8.62 -2.58
CA GLU A 111 1.62 9.44 -1.44
C GLU A 111 0.32 10.18 -1.77
N PHE A 112 -0.74 9.90 -1.02
CA PHE A 112 -2.01 10.60 -1.14
C PHE A 112 -1.98 11.93 -0.42
N ARG A 113 -2.67 12.92 -0.98
CA ARG A 113 -2.97 14.18 -0.29
C ARG A 113 -3.70 13.90 1.01
N SER A 114 -3.55 14.73 2.03
CA SER A 114 -4.24 14.52 3.31
C SER A 114 -5.77 14.59 3.21
N ASP A 115 -6.29 15.28 2.20
CA ASP A 115 -7.70 15.52 1.93
C ASP A 115 -8.26 14.74 0.73
N PHE A 116 -7.55 13.74 0.22
CA PHE A 116 -7.95 13.01 -0.98
C PHE A 116 -9.34 12.37 -0.89
N SER A 117 -9.80 11.98 0.32
CA SER A 117 -11.16 11.45 0.55
C SER A 117 -12.27 12.43 0.18
N LYS A 118 -11.98 13.73 0.17
CA LYS A 118 -12.94 14.78 -0.19
C LYS A 118 -13.08 14.97 -1.70
N HIS A 119 -12.14 14.46 -2.49
CA HIS A 119 -12.19 14.58 -3.94
C HIS A 119 -13.42 13.84 -4.49
N PRO A 120 -14.15 14.39 -5.49
CA PRO A 120 -15.38 13.78 -6.01
C PRO A 120 -15.26 12.29 -6.39
N CYS A 121 -14.14 11.86 -6.98
CA CYS A 121 -13.92 10.45 -7.35
C CYS A 121 -13.76 9.49 -6.15
N MET A 122 -13.49 10.02 -4.95
CA MET A 122 -13.29 9.25 -3.72
C MET A 122 -14.54 9.19 -2.84
N LYS A 123 -15.63 9.85 -3.26
CA LYS A 123 -16.92 9.88 -2.57
C LYS A 123 -17.87 8.79 -3.06
N SER A 124 -18.95 8.58 -2.32
CA SER A 124 -20.05 7.71 -2.76
C SER A 124 -20.75 8.28 -3.99
N LYS A 125 -21.60 7.47 -4.64
CA LYS A 125 -22.49 7.95 -5.71
C LYS A 125 -23.38 9.13 -5.30
N ASP A 126 -23.75 9.19 -4.02
CA ASP A 126 -24.55 10.27 -3.44
C ASP A 126 -23.71 11.48 -2.99
N GLY A 127 -22.38 11.43 -3.14
CA GLY A 127 -21.47 12.52 -2.79
C GLY A 127 -21.00 12.53 -1.33
N GLU A 128 -21.28 11.47 -0.58
CA GLU A 128 -20.86 11.30 0.82
C GLU A 128 -19.37 10.95 0.90
N GLU A 129 -18.69 11.51 1.91
CA GLU A 129 -17.27 11.26 2.15
C GLU A 129 -17.07 9.97 2.97
N TYR A 130 -16.27 9.05 2.42
CA TYR A 130 -15.80 7.88 3.16
C TYR A 130 -14.68 8.24 4.13
N LYS A 131 -14.77 7.73 5.36
CA LYS A 131 -13.77 7.98 6.41
C LYS A 131 -12.61 7.01 6.28
N ILE A 132 -11.40 7.54 6.44
CA ILE A 132 -10.19 6.76 6.61
C ILE A 132 -10.05 6.44 8.09
N LYS A 133 -10.03 5.16 8.46
CA LYS A 133 -9.84 4.71 9.84
C LYS A 133 -8.56 3.90 9.99
N LYS A 134 -7.94 4.00 11.16
CA LYS A 134 -6.79 3.17 11.54
C LYS A 134 -7.26 1.75 11.82
N VAL A 135 -6.49 0.75 11.38
CA VAL A 135 -6.75 -0.65 11.72
C VAL A 135 -6.32 -0.92 13.17
N GLU A 136 -7.19 -1.57 13.92
CA GLU A 136 -6.92 -2.11 15.26
C GLU A 136 -6.26 -3.48 15.13
N TYR A 137 -5.17 -3.66 15.86
CA TYR A 137 -4.41 -4.92 15.85
C TYR A 137 -4.75 -5.77 17.07
N VAL A 138 -5.25 -6.99 16.82
CA VAL A 138 -5.71 -7.92 17.86
C VAL A 138 -4.88 -9.21 17.86
N LYS A 139 -4.69 -9.82 19.03
CA LYS A 139 -3.92 -11.08 19.16
C LYS A 139 -4.67 -12.29 18.62
N ASN A 140 -5.98 -12.32 18.86
CA ASN A 140 -6.88 -13.36 18.40
C ASN A 140 -8.07 -12.67 17.76
N TYR A 141 -8.52 -13.20 16.63
CA TYR A 141 -9.65 -12.62 15.94
C TYR A 141 -10.92 -13.44 16.16
N PHE A 142 -11.68 -13.02 17.17
CA PHE A 142 -12.99 -13.54 17.48
C PHE A 142 -14.05 -12.49 17.18
N LEU A 143 -15.16 -12.91 16.58
CA LEU A 143 -16.35 -12.11 16.45
C LEU A 143 -17.42 -12.69 17.36
N GLU A 144 -17.72 -12.01 18.46
CA GLU A 144 -18.90 -12.30 19.27
C GLU A 144 -20.12 -11.82 18.47
N VAL A 145 -20.99 -12.75 18.04
CA VAL A 145 -22.09 -12.40 17.13
C VAL A 145 -23.05 -11.40 17.78
N GLU A 146 -23.20 -11.42 19.09
CA GLU A 146 -24.03 -10.46 19.83
C GLU A 146 -23.54 -9.01 19.66
N ASN A 147 -22.24 -8.79 19.42
CA ASN A 147 -21.69 -7.46 19.23
C ASN A 147 -22.10 -6.83 17.90
N ILE A 148 -22.49 -7.64 16.91
CA ILE A 148 -22.91 -7.14 15.60
C ILE A 148 -24.43 -7.07 15.44
N LEU A 149 -25.22 -7.56 16.40
CA LEU A 149 -26.67 -7.50 16.32
C LEU A 149 -27.23 -6.10 16.64
N ASP A 150 -28.29 -5.71 15.95
CA ASP A 150 -29.11 -4.54 16.29
C ASP A 150 -30.15 -4.87 17.38
N GLU A 151 -31.01 -3.90 17.70
CA GLU A 151 -32.10 -4.07 18.67
C GLU A 151 -33.14 -5.14 18.28
N ASN A 152 -33.17 -5.55 17.01
CA ASN A 152 -34.07 -6.57 16.47
C ASN A 152 -33.38 -7.95 16.34
N ASN A 153 -32.17 -8.13 16.87
CA ASN A 153 -31.36 -9.34 16.73
C ASN A 153 -30.96 -9.68 15.28
N ILE A 154 -30.77 -8.64 14.45
CA ILE A 154 -30.32 -8.74 13.07
C ILE A 154 -28.90 -8.16 12.96
N PRO A 155 -27.96 -8.77 12.21
CA PRO A 155 -26.65 -8.19 11.95
C PRO A 155 -26.76 -6.75 11.40
N SER A 156 -26.27 -5.80 12.19
CA SER A 156 -26.16 -4.40 11.84
C SER A 156 -24.94 -4.18 10.96
N LEU A 157 -25.17 -3.58 9.80
CA LEU A 157 -24.12 -3.28 8.83
C LEU A 157 -23.02 -2.37 9.39
N ASP A 158 -23.39 -1.36 10.19
CA ASP A 158 -22.41 -0.42 10.76
C ASP A 158 -21.54 -1.07 11.83
N LYS A 159 -22.13 -1.91 12.69
CA LYS A 159 -21.37 -2.68 13.69
C LYS A 159 -20.46 -3.71 13.03
N LEU A 160 -20.97 -4.39 12.01
CA LEU A 160 -20.22 -5.34 11.20
C LEU A 160 -19.06 -4.67 10.46
N LYS A 161 -19.27 -3.44 9.95
CA LYS A 161 -18.20 -2.62 9.37
C LYS A 161 -17.06 -2.37 10.35
N ASP A 162 -17.41 -1.91 11.56
CA ASP A 162 -16.42 -1.56 12.58
C ASP A 162 -15.70 -2.80 13.15
N GLU A 163 -16.40 -3.92 13.29
CA GLU A 163 -15.83 -5.18 13.80
C GLU A 163 -14.99 -5.96 12.77
N LEU A 164 -15.35 -5.88 11.47
CA LEU A 164 -14.69 -6.65 10.42
C LEU A 164 -13.63 -5.88 9.64
N PHE A 165 -13.97 -4.69 9.15
CA PHE A 165 -13.09 -4.02 8.19
C PHE A 165 -11.92 -3.30 8.83
N PHE A 166 -11.95 -3.03 10.13
CA PHE A 166 -10.92 -2.25 10.82
C PHE A 166 -10.20 -3.04 11.91
N LYS A 167 -10.24 -4.37 11.86
CA LYS A 167 -9.43 -5.25 12.72
C LYS A 167 -8.50 -6.12 11.88
N LYS A 168 -7.31 -6.40 12.41
CA LYS A 168 -6.31 -7.29 11.79
C LYS A 168 -5.49 -7.97 12.88
N LEU A 169 -4.92 -9.13 12.58
CA LEU A 169 -4.04 -9.79 13.54
C LEU A 169 -2.76 -8.99 13.78
N ASP A 170 -2.29 -8.97 15.02
CA ASP A 170 -1.15 -8.17 15.47
C ASP A 170 0.19 -8.56 14.84
N ARG A 171 0.29 -9.76 14.24
CA ARG A 171 1.42 -10.16 13.38
C ARG A 171 1.64 -9.22 12.18
N TRP A 172 0.62 -8.45 11.80
CA TRP A 172 0.69 -7.43 10.73
C TRP A 172 0.80 -6.01 11.28
N LYS A 173 0.96 -5.82 12.60
CA LYS A 173 1.04 -4.48 13.23
C LYS A 173 2.09 -3.57 12.61
N ASP A 174 3.15 -4.19 12.07
CA ASP A 174 4.25 -3.48 11.46
C ASP A 174 3.86 -2.79 10.15
N GLU A 175 2.69 -3.05 9.58
CA GLU A 175 2.20 -2.35 8.39
C GLU A 175 1.64 -0.95 8.70
N GLU A 176 1.25 -0.68 9.95
CA GLU A 176 0.55 0.55 10.33
C GLU A 176 -0.59 0.93 9.35
N GLU A 177 -1.46 -0.05 9.06
CA GLU A 177 -2.53 0.04 8.10
C GLU A 177 -3.65 1.01 8.51
N TYR A 178 -4.12 1.74 7.50
CA TYR A 178 -5.34 2.55 7.51
C TYR A 178 -6.19 2.14 6.32
N ARG A 179 -7.52 2.21 6.47
CA ARG A 179 -8.46 1.77 5.43
C ARG A 179 -9.46 2.86 5.11
N LEU A 180 -9.71 3.03 3.83
CA LEU A 180 -10.92 3.64 3.31
C LEU A 180 -11.78 2.51 2.75
N VAL A 181 -12.98 2.34 3.30
CA VAL A 181 -13.92 1.28 2.93
C VAL A 181 -15.09 1.93 2.22
N ARG A 182 -15.44 1.42 1.03
CA ARG A 182 -16.52 1.96 0.19
C ARG A 182 -17.41 0.85 -0.36
N GLU A 183 -18.62 1.21 -0.75
CA GLU A 183 -19.53 0.27 -1.41
C GLU A 183 -19.06 -0.04 -2.83
N LEU A 184 -19.09 -1.32 -3.20
CA LEU A 184 -18.78 -1.74 -4.56
C LEU A 184 -19.86 -1.30 -5.54
N ALA A 185 -21.09 -1.17 -5.06
CA ALA A 185 -22.19 -0.59 -5.82
C ALA A 185 -21.90 0.82 -6.33
N ASP A 186 -20.89 1.53 -5.81
CA ASP A 186 -20.48 2.83 -6.34
C ASP A 186 -19.80 2.77 -7.72
N THR A 187 -19.33 1.61 -8.19
CA THR A 187 -18.82 1.45 -9.55
C THR A 187 -19.87 0.80 -10.45
N SER A 188 -19.96 1.24 -11.71
CA SER A 188 -20.84 0.62 -12.71
C SER A 188 -20.41 -0.79 -13.09
N SER A 189 -19.17 -1.18 -12.81
CA SER A 189 -18.65 -2.52 -13.05
C SER A 189 -19.10 -3.57 -12.03
N TYR A 190 -19.69 -3.14 -10.91
CA TYR A 190 -20.18 -4.06 -9.89
C TYR A 190 -21.52 -4.66 -10.30
N SER A 191 -21.60 -5.98 -10.18
CA SER A 191 -22.85 -6.72 -10.21
C SER A 191 -22.85 -7.63 -8.99
N GLN A 192 -23.99 -7.71 -8.32
CA GLN A 192 -24.14 -8.61 -7.18
C GLN A 192 -23.91 -10.04 -7.67
N LEU A 193 -23.08 -10.77 -6.93
CA LEU A 193 -22.80 -12.17 -7.21
C LEU A 193 -24.08 -13.00 -7.15
N ASP A 194 -24.18 -14.01 -8.02
CA ASP A 194 -25.21 -15.05 -7.91
C ASP A 194 -24.99 -15.84 -6.60
N ASP A 195 -26.08 -16.34 -6.00
CA ASP A 195 -26.11 -17.02 -4.69
C ASP A 195 -25.17 -18.23 -4.59
N LYS A 196 -24.58 -18.67 -5.71
CA LYS A 196 -23.68 -19.83 -5.81
C LYS A 196 -22.20 -19.51 -5.67
N SER A 197 -21.75 -18.25 -5.79
CA SER A 197 -20.32 -17.95 -5.67
C SER A 197 -19.96 -17.56 -4.23
N TYR A 198 -19.29 -18.49 -3.55
CA TYR A 198 -18.79 -18.28 -2.18
C TYR A 198 -17.70 -17.19 -2.09
N ARG A 199 -17.06 -16.85 -3.22
CA ARG A 199 -15.89 -15.96 -3.27
C ARG A 199 -15.92 -15.07 -4.50
N ASP A 200 -15.85 -13.76 -4.28
CA ASP A 200 -15.75 -12.77 -5.34
C ASP A 200 -14.30 -12.63 -5.83
N SER A 201 -14.01 -13.19 -7.00
CA SER A 201 -12.70 -13.05 -7.65
C SER A 201 -12.63 -11.92 -8.67
N ASN A 202 -13.68 -11.10 -8.80
CA ASN A 202 -13.69 -10.01 -9.77
C ASN A 202 -12.68 -8.91 -9.38
N VAL A 203 -12.44 -7.98 -10.29
CA VAL A 203 -11.63 -6.79 -10.02
C VAL A 203 -12.51 -5.56 -10.19
N TYR A 204 -12.77 -4.85 -9.10
CA TYR A 204 -13.54 -3.61 -9.13
C TYR A 204 -12.64 -2.39 -9.13
N LEU A 205 -12.78 -1.62 -10.20
CA LEU A 205 -12.04 -0.39 -10.45
C LEU A 205 -12.99 0.81 -10.32
N PHE A 206 -12.47 1.86 -9.71
CA PHE A 206 -13.16 3.13 -9.49
C PHE A 206 -12.44 4.24 -10.22
N ASP A 207 -13.18 5.26 -10.66
CA ASP A 207 -12.57 6.50 -11.15
C ASP A 207 -11.61 7.07 -10.11
N PHE A 208 -10.47 7.53 -10.58
CA PHE A 208 -9.39 8.01 -9.74
C PHE A 208 -8.69 9.19 -10.40
N SER A 209 -8.59 10.31 -9.68
CA SER A 209 -7.89 11.49 -10.15
C SER A 209 -6.45 11.51 -9.63
N LEU A 210 -5.49 11.77 -10.52
CA LEU A 210 -4.09 11.99 -10.14
C LEU A 210 -3.91 13.25 -9.28
N GLU A 211 -4.90 14.15 -9.23
CA GLU A 211 -4.93 15.27 -8.28
C GLU A 211 -5.04 14.80 -6.82
N CYS A 212 -5.42 13.55 -6.57
CA CYS A 212 -5.44 12.96 -5.22
C CYS A 212 -4.03 12.63 -4.68
N ILE A 213 -2.98 12.76 -5.48
CA ILE A 213 -1.62 12.34 -5.17
C ILE A 213 -0.72 13.57 -4.95
N ASN A 214 0.12 13.51 -3.92
CA ASN A 214 1.22 14.46 -3.68
C ASN A 214 2.49 14.04 -4.43
N SER A 215 2.86 12.76 -4.29
CA SER A 215 4.12 12.26 -4.81
C SER A 215 4.08 10.81 -5.26
N ILE A 216 5.03 10.47 -6.13
CA ILE A 216 5.31 9.11 -6.56
C ILE A 216 6.77 8.80 -6.20
N THR A 217 6.98 7.69 -5.50
CA THR A 217 8.33 7.13 -5.31
C THR A 217 8.50 5.88 -6.16
N PHE A 218 9.55 5.86 -6.99
CA PHE A 218 9.93 4.69 -7.76
C PHE A 218 10.73 3.71 -6.91
N GLY A 219 10.46 2.41 -7.07
CA GLY A 219 11.20 1.33 -6.43
C GLY A 219 12.66 1.28 -6.86
N ALA A 220 13.52 0.79 -5.96
CA ALA A 220 14.97 0.69 -6.17
C ALA A 220 15.32 -0.16 -7.40
N CYS A 221 14.47 -1.15 -7.72
CA CYS A 221 14.62 -2.06 -8.82
C CYS A 221 13.65 -1.77 -10.00
N MET A 222 12.94 -0.64 -10.00
CA MET A 222 12.00 -0.31 -11.08
C MET A 222 12.72 -0.16 -12.42
N SER A 223 12.18 -0.78 -13.47
CA SER A 223 12.71 -0.68 -14.82
C SER A 223 12.60 0.73 -15.40
N ILE A 224 13.56 1.13 -16.23
CA ILE A 224 13.54 2.42 -16.95
C ILE A 224 12.26 2.55 -17.79
N LYS A 225 11.82 1.45 -18.43
CA LYS A 225 10.58 1.40 -19.21
C LYS A 225 9.38 1.83 -18.38
N ASN A 226 9.23 1.27 -17.18
CA ASN A 226 8.08 1.58 -16.31
C ASN A 226 8.17 2.99 -15.73
N LYS A 227 9.37 3.47 -15.36
CA LYS A 227 9.57 4.86 -14.93
C LYS A 227 9.12 5.85 -16.02
N LYS A 228 9.62 5.66 -17.25
CA LYS A 228 9.24 6.46 -18.43
C LYS A 228 7.74 6.50 -18.62
N LYS A 229 7.13 5.31 -18.65
CA LYS A 229 5.69 5.14 -18.82
C LYS A 229 4.88 5.91 -17.78
N ILE A 230 5.30 5.92 -16.51
CA ILE A 230 4.61 6.69 -15.46
C ILE A 230 4.85 8.19 -15.65
N MET A 231 6.11 8.60 -15.86
CA MET A 231 6.50 10.01 -15.97
C MET A 231 5.83 10.73 -17.13
N GLU A 232 5.65 10.05 -18.27
CA GLU A 232 4.97 10.58 -19.44
C GLU A 232 3.48 10.88 -19.20
N GLN A 233 2.82 10.15 -18.29
CA GLN A 233 1.39 10.36 -18.00
C GLN A 233 1.13 11.46 -16.96
N ILE A 234 2.17 11.91 -16.27
CA ILE A 234 2.03 12.86 -15.15
C ILE A 234 2.65 14.24 -15.46
N THR A 235 3.01 14.51 -16.71
CA THR A 235 3.73 15.75 -17.10
C THR A 235 2.95 17.01 -16.72
N ASP A 236 1.62 16.95 -16.84
CA ASP A 236 0.73 18.09 -16.61
C ASP A 236 0.30 18.21 -15.14
N TYR A 237 0.76 17.30 -14.29
CA TYR A 237 0.40 17.26 -12.87
C TYR A 237 1.55 17.74 -11.99
N LYS A 238 1.19 18.51 -10.96
CA LYS A 238 2.11 18.93 -9.91
C LYS A 238 2.35 17.81 -8.89
N ILE A 239 2.97 16.72 -9.35
CA ILE A 239 3.32 15.55 -8.54
C ILE A 239 4.82 15.52 -8.32
N GLU A 240 5.26 15.39 -7.07
CA GLU A 240 6.68 15.22 -6.76
C GLU A 240 7.16 13.82 -7.12
N LEU A 241 8.39 13.73 -7.62
CA LEU A 241 9.01 12.46 -7.99
C LEU A 241 10.17 12.14 -7.08
N PHE A 242 10.19 10.90 -6.61
CA PHE A 242 11.22 10.37 -5.75
C PHE A 242 11.75 9.03 -6.27
N GLN A 243 12.98 8.71 -5.89
CA GLN A 243 13.59 7.41 -6.12
C GLN A 243 13.95 6.79 -4.77
N SER A 244 13.62 5.52 -4.61
CA SER A 244 14.06 4.72 -3.47
C SER A 244 15.43 4.08 -3.73
N TYR A 245 16.22 3.95 -2.67
CA TYR A 245 17.53 3.34 -2.66
C TYR A 245 17.66 2.41 -1.44
N ILE A 246 18.30 1.27 -1.65
CA ILE A 246 18.68 0.34 -0.59
C ILE A 246 20.18 0.53 -0.36
N ILE A 247 20.52 1.14 0.77
CA ILE A 247 21.91 1.37 1.17
C ILE A 247 22.13 0.54 2.44
N ARG A 248 23.24 -0.20 2.50
CA ARG A 248 23.64 -0.90 3.73
C ARG A 248 24.88 -0.24 4.27
N ASN A 249 24.82 0.14 5.54
CA ASN A 249 26.02 0.50 6.28
C ASN A 249 26.38 -0.66 7.22
N PRO A 250 27.57 -1.26 7.14
CA PRO A 250 27.95 -2.37 8.01
C PRO A 250 28.05 -1.97 9.50
N SER A 251 28.22 -0.68 9.80
CA SER A 251 28.10 -0.16 11.17
C SER A 251 26.66 0.18 11.58
N GLU A 252 25.66 0.08 10.69
CA GLU A 252 24.24 0.18 11.06
C GLU A 252 23.83 -1.02 11.92
N LYS A 253 22.96 -0.77 12.90
CA LYS A 253 22.42 -1.87 13.70
C LYS A 253 21.44 -2.67 12.84
N PRO A 254 21.20 -3.96 13.15
CA PRO A 254 20.25 -4.79 12.40
C PRO A 254 18.88 -4.12 12.19
N GLU A 255 18.38 -3.38 13.17
CA GLU A 255 17.12 -2.63 13.08
C GLU A 255 17.10 -1.50 12.02
N ASP A 256 18.26 -1.01 11.56
CA ASP A 256 18.36 0.04 10.54
C ASP A 256 18.36 -0.53 9.10
N PHE A 257 18.62 -1.84 8.92
CA PHE A 257 18.58 -2.51 7.61
C PHE A 257 17.18 -2.57 6.99
N ASP A 258 16.14 -2.39 7.81
CA ASP A 258 14.75 -2.46 7.38
C ASP A 258 14.21 -1.12 6.84
N VAL A 259 15.09 -0.13 6.63
CA VAL A 259 14.73 1.23 6.19
C VAL A 259 15.26 1.54 4.80
N VAL A 260 14.34 1.76 3.86
CA VAL A 260 14.63 2.27 2.51
C VAL A 260 14.85 3.78 2.56
N LYS A 261 15.85 4.28 1.83
CA LYS A 261 16.09 5.73 1.69
C LYS A 261 15.35 6.24 0.45
N ILE A 262 14.83 7.47 0.52
CA ILE A 262 14.09 8.10 -0.59
C ILE A 262 14.72 9.45 -0.89
N VAL A 263 14.97 9.73 -2.17
CA VAL A 263 15.58 10.98 -2.65
C VAL A 263 14.64 11.65 -3.64
N ASN A 264 14.40 12.96 -3.50
CA ASN A 264 13.64 13.72 -4.50
C ASN A 264 14.49 13.84 -5.76
N ILE A 265 13.94 13.43 -6.91
CA ILE A 265 14.73 13.33 -8.13
C ILE A 265 14.50 14.50 -9.09
N ARG A 266 13.39 15.23 -9.01
CA ARG A 266 13.17 16.43 -9.86
C ARG A 266 14.06 17.62 -9.46
N ASN A 267 14.45 17.71 -8.18
CA ASN A 267 15.32 18.79 -7.73
C ASN A 267 16.81 18.53 -7.99
N ASN A 268 17.18 17.30 -8.37
CA ASN A 268 18.56 16.85 -8.43
C ASN A 268 19.00 16.35 -9.81
N PHE A 269 18.07 16.13 -10.75
CA PHE A 269 18.35 15.56 -12.07
C PHE A 269 17.43 16.17 -13.14
N SER A 270 17.96 16.35 -14.35
CA SER A 270 17.20 16.63 -15.56
C SER A 270 16.31 15.44 -15.98
N LEU A 271 15.27 15.69 -16.77
CA LEU A 271 14.37 14.63 -17.28
C LEU A 271 15.13 13.51 -18.02
N ASP A 272 16.14 13.86 -18.82
CA ASP A 272 16.96 12.89 -19.56
C ASP A 272 17.84 12.03 -18.63
N GLU A 273 18.34 12.61 -17.54
CA GLU A 273 19.05 11.86 -16.50
C GLU A 273 18.10 10.90 -15.78
N LEU A 274 16.90 11.34 -15.41
CA LEU A 274 15.88 10.47 -14.80
C LEU A 274 15.52 9.28 -15.69
N TYR A 275 15.44 9.53 -17.00
CA TYR A 275 15.17 8.52 -18.01
C TYR A 275 16.33 7.55 -18.26
N SER A 276 17.52 7.85 -17.77
CA SER A 276 18.70 6.99 -17.89
C SER A 276 19.18 6.38 -16.58
N LEU A 277 18.61 6.79 -15.44
CA LEU A 277 18.89 6.21 -14.11
C LEU A 277 18.51 4.72 -14.07
N GLN A 278 19.54 3.89 -14.18
CA GLN A 278 19.41 2.44 -14.07
C GLN A 278 18.94 2.05 -12.65
N PRO A 279 18.20 0.94 -12.53
CA PRO A 279 17.85 0.39 -11.22
C PRO A 279 19.12 0.08 -10.43
N GLN A 280 19.02 0.17 -9.10
CA GLN A 280 20.11 -0.22 -8.22
C GLN A 280 20.20 -1.76 -8.22
N ILE A 281 21.13 -2.30 -9.01
CA ILE A 281 21.34 -3.76 -9.12
C ILE A 281 22.23 -4.27 -7.97
N PHE A 282 23.18 -3.45 -7.50
CA PHE A 282 24.08 -3.79 -6.41
C PHE A 282 23.79 -2.94 -5.17
N ILE A 283 23.77 -3.60 -4.02
CA ILE A 283 23.77 -2.92 -2.72
C ILE A 283 25.20 -2.45 -2.49
N VAL A 284 25.38 -1.15 -2.27
CA VAL A 284 26.69 -0.60 -1.92
C VAL A 284 26.92 -0.91 -0.45
N ASP A 285 27.98 -1.68 -0.18
CA ASP A 285 28.49 -1.93 1.16
C ASP A 285 29.46 -0.80 1.52
N ASN A 286 29.39 -0.33 2.76
CA ASN A 286 30.26 0.73 3.27
C ASN A 286 31.13 0.16 4.40
N ASP A 287 31.82 -0.96 4.14
CA ASP A 287 32.63 -1.72 5.10
C ASP A 287 33.44 -0.82 6.04
N ASP A 288 33.55 -1.17 7.33
CA ASP A 288 34.29 -0.34 8.30
C ASP A 288 35.79 -0.21 7.91
N ASP A 289 36.30 -1.07 7.04
CA ASP A 289 37.63 -0.92 6.41
C ASP A 289 37.71 0.21 5.35
N PHE A 290 36.58 0.73 4.86
CA PHE A 290 36.52 2.01 4.16
C PHE A 290 36.68 3.21 5.10
N VAL A 291 36.27 3.10 6.38
CA VAL A 291 36.45 4.17 7.38
C VAL A 291 37.94 4.34 7.75
N ASN A 292 38.73 3.28 7.65
CA ASN A 292 40.20 3.34 7.77
C ASN A 292 40.90 3.93 6.53
N LYS A 293 40.21 4.09 5.40
CA LYS A 293 40.69 4.98 4.34
C LYS A 293 40.26 6.40 4.71
N ARG A 294 41.25 7.20 5.11
CA ARG A 294 41.16 8.65 5.33
C ARG A 294 40.10 9.23 4.40
N ASN A 295 39.06 9.85 4.95
CA ASN A 295 38.25 10.79 4.19
C ASN A 295 39.21 11.68 3.41
N ILE A 296 39.26 11.49 2.09
CA ILE A 296 40.11 12.31 1.25
C ILE A 296 39.36 13.63 1.14
N ASN A 297 39.78 14.59 1.96
CA ASN A 297 39.36 15.97 1.82
C ASN A 297 39.92 16.47 0.49
N ILE A 298 39.13 16.25 -0.55
CA ILE A 298 39.36 16.84 -1.86
C ILE A 298 39.07 18.34 -1.78
N LYS A 299 39.92 19.14 -2.41
CA LYS A 299 39.75 20.60 -2.45
C LYS A 299 38.71 20.99 -3.49
N ASP A 300 38.55 20.15 -4.49
CA ASP A 300 37.68 20.33 -5.65
C ASP A 300 37.12 18.95 -6.06
N ILE A 301 35.88 18.83 -6.55
CA ILE A 301 35.31 17.51 -6.85
C ILE A 301 36.01 16.83 -8.02
N LYS A 302 36.66 17.60 -8.91
CA LYS A 302 37.45 17.04 -10.00
C LYS A 302 38.60 16.15 -9.51
N ASP A 303 38.92 16.23 -8.20
CA ASP A 303 39.90 15.38 -7.53
C ASP A 303 39.32 14.00 -7.12
N LEU A 304 38.02 13.75 -7.36
CA LEU A 304 37.33 12.52 -7.01
C LEU A 304 37.68 11.43 -8.04
N PRO A 305 38.23 10.28 -7.62
CA PRO A 305 38.73 9.28 -8.55
C PRO A 305 37.59 8.62 -9.32
N TYR A 306 37.58 8.77 -10.63
CA TYR A 306 36.63 8.14 -11.54
C TYR A 306 37.31 7.09 -12.42
N TYR A 307 36.51 6.20 -13.00
CA TYR A 307 36.98 5.22 -13.98
C TYR A 307 37.43 5.92 -15.26
N LYS A 308 38.65 5.61 -15.72
CA LYS A 308 39.21 6.11 -16.99
C LYS A 308 38.20 5.93 -18.14
N GLY A 309 37.90 7.01 -18.86
CA GLY A 309 36.87 7.06 -19.91
C GLY A 309 35.53 7.68 -19.49
N ASN A 310 35.35 8.09 -18.23
CA ASN A 310 34.12 8.77 -17.75
C ASN A 310 34.37 10.23 -17.32
N GLU A 311 35.50 10.81 -17.71
CA GLU A 311 35.97 12.13 -17.26
C GLU A 311 34.95 13.23 -17.56
N VAL A 312 34.50 13.30 -18.81
CA VAL A 312 33.55 14.32 -19.30
C VAL A 312 32.22 14.27 -18.54
N ARG A 313 31.71 13.07 -18.26
CA ARG A 313 30.40 12.88 -17.63
C ARG A 313 30.39 13.24 -16.14
N MET A 314 31.54 13.08 -15.49
CA MET A 314 31.72 13.49 -14.09
C MET A 314 31.95 14.98 -13.94
N ASP A 315 32.68 15.59 -14.88
CA ASP A 315 32.87 17.05 -14.93
C ASP A 315 31.52 17.78 -15.16
N GLU A 316 30.66 17.24 -16.03
CA GLU A 316 29.31 17.78 -16.29
C GLU A 316 28.40 17.70 -15.05
N LEU A 317 28.35 16.54 -14.39
CA LEU A 317 27.59 16.34 -13.15
C LEU A 317 28.07 17.28 -12.03
N TYR A 318 29.36 17.62 -12.04
CA TYR A 318 29.94 18.50 -11.04
C TYR A 318 29.60 19.97 -11.24
N ASP A 319 29.74 20.48 -12.46
CA ASP A 319 29.46 21.88 -12.77
C ASP A 319 28.01 22.23 -12.41
N ASP A 320 27.09 21.27 -12.48
CA ASP A 320 25.72 21.43 -12.03
C ASP A 320 25.56 21.46 -10.50
N LEU A 321 26.24 20.58 -9.76
CA LEU A 321 26.22 20.58 -8.30
C LEU A 321 26.79 21.88 -7.69
N LEU A 322 27.83 22.46 -8.28
CA LEU A 322 28.39 23.74 -7.83
C LEU A 322 27.48 24.93 -8.13
N ARG A 323 26.81 24.92 -9.28
CA ARG A 323 25.85 25.97 -9.66
C ARG A 323 24.65 26.06 -8.72
N HIS A 324 24.34 24.99 -7.99
CA HIS A 324 23.25 24.94 -7.01
C HIS A 324 23.66 25.23 -5.57
N LYS A 325 24.96 25.29 -5.26
CA LYS A 325 25.45 25.60 -3.91
C LYS A 325 25.69 27.09 -3.66
N ASN A 326 25.80 27.88 -4.75
CA ASN A 326 26.02 29.33 -4.73
C ASN A 326 24.74 30.15 -5.03
N LYS A 327 23.57 29.52 -4.97
CA LYS A 327 22.23 30.13 -4.91
C LYS A 327 21.58 29.68 -3.61
#